data_AF-A0A6N7BCZ4-F1
#
_entry.id   AF-A0A6N7BCZ4-F1
#
_cell.length_a   1.000
_cell.length_b   1.000
_cell.length_c   1.000
_cell.angle_alpha   90.00
_cell.angle_beta   90.00
_cell.angle_gamma   90.00
#
_symmetry.space_group_name_H-M   'P 1'
#
loop_
_entity.id
_entity.type
_entity.pdbx_description
1 polymer ?
#
loop_
_entity_poly.entity_id
_entity_poly.type
_entity_poly.pdbx_seq_one_letter_code
_entity_poly.pdbx_strand_id
1 'polypeptide(L)'
;MTHSETILLDTFILTTFPKILDLKSKYYKLATTTHVIQDIKTDYNVKLSKRQKSKLLEKIDIKSKEGILQIKSINLENIISAGHEIKQGLSSSEISLIDLAYSLRLESVCIATINDQLSLEVHGFKVRTINLNQVISIYARQSGDNDEILKYKIYYDKKELLSIRNKIALGTVFASILIAAFRYRQALIQKLDATGTISVAIFLAFGLFYFRERQRIAYGVIEFLVGLSSIALIFYPAVDHEQLKFDFSFSIKFLGGLYVMIQGLDNIVKGLAKTKTGEILKYKYRIGL
;
A
#
# COMPACT_ATOMS: atom_id res chain seq x y z
N MET A 1 30.06 10.61 -27.86
CA MET A 1 29.14 11.31 -26.93
C MET A 1 28.30 10.26 -26.24
N THR A 2 28.36 10.15 -24.91
CA THR A 2 27.49 9.23 -24.16
C THR A 2 26.10 9.86 -24.06
N HIS A 3 25.10 9.27 -24.71
CA HIS A 3 23.71 9.74 -24.60
C HIS A 3 23.25 9.65 -23.14
N SER A 4 22.83 10.78 -22.56
CA SER A 4 22.22 10.79 -21.23
C SER A 4 20.80 10.22 -21.30
N GLU A 5 20.47 9.22 -20.49
CA GLU A 5 19.11 8.68 -20.41
C GLU A 5 18.28 9.50 -19.40
N THR A 6 17.02 9.81 -19.74
CA THR A 6 16.11 10.55 -18.86
C THR A 6 15.22 9.56 -18.11
N ILE A 7 15.23 9.62 -16.77
CA ILE A 7 14.36 8.84 -15.90
C ILE A 7 13.18 9.71 -15.47
N LEU A 8 11.98 9.35 -15.93
CA LEU A 8 10.74 9.99 -15.52
C LEU A 8 10.26 9.41 -14.20
N LEU A 9 10.13 10.25 -13.18
CA LEU A 9 9.76 9.83 -11.84
C LEU A 9 8.25 9.99 -11.63
N ASP A 10 7.59 8.90 -11.26
CA ASP A 10 6.20 8.93 -10.83
C ASP A 10 6.03 9.42 -9.38
N THR A 11 4.77 9.61 -8.99
CA THR A 11 4.37 10.02 -7.64
C THR A 11 4.88 9.03 -6.57
N PHE A 12 4.86 7.73 -6.86
CA PHE A 12 5.25 6.70 -5.90
C PHE A 12 6.75 6.72 -5.63
N ILE A 13 7.59 6.82 -6.65
CA ILE A 13 9.06 6.86 -6.54
C ILE A 13 9.49 8.09 -5.75
N LEU A 14 8.95 9.27 -6.06
CA LEU A 14 9.31 10.51 -5.36
C LEU A 14 8.93 10.48 -3.88
N THR A 15 7.80 9.87 -3.55
CA THR A 15 7.28 9.85 -2.17
C THR A 15 7.89 8.73 -1.33
N THR A 16 8.26 7.62 -1.97
CA THR A 16 8.89 6.45 -1.32
C THR A 16 10.40 6.65 -1.15
N PHE A 17 11.07 7.22 -2.15
CA PHE A 17 12.52 7.41 -2.15
C PHE A 17 12.91 8.86 -2.51
N PRO A 18 12.57 9.86 -1.67
CA PRO A 18 12.87 11.26 -1.94
C PRO A 18 14.38 11.57 -1.96
N LYS A 19 15.21 10.67 -1.43
CA LYS A 19 16.68 10.75 -1.53
C LYS A 19 17.18 10.63 -2.97
N ILE A 20 16.39 10.09 -3.90
CA ILE A 20 16.77 10.05 -5.33
C ILE A 20 17.16 11.43 -5.87
N LEU A 21 16.53 12.48 -5.35
CA LEU A 21 16.78 13.86 -5.75
C LEU A 21 18.14 14.40 -5.29
N ASP A 22 18.80 13.75 -4.33
CA ASP A 22 20.15 14.11 -3.91
C ASP A 22 21.23 13.39 -4.74
N LEU A 23 20.82 12.39 -5.53
CA LEU A 23 21.74 11.55 -6.28
C LEU A 23 22.13 12.24 -7.58
N LYS A 24 23.40 12.62 -7.69
CA LYS A 24 23.96 13.14 -8.94
C LYS A 24 24.38 11.98 -9.83
N SER A 25 23.95 12.01 -11.09
CA SER A 25 24.43 11.10 -12.12
C SER A 25 24.99 11.88 -13.30
N LYS A 26 26.10 11.40 -13.86
CA LYS A 26 26.63 11.91 -15.15
C LYS A 26 25.85 11.36 -16.36
N TYR A 27 25.12 10.26 -16.17
CA TYR A 27 24.49 9.50 -17.25
C TYR A 27 22.97 9.60 -17.26
N TYR A 28 22.36 9.93 -16.12
CA TYR A 28 20.92 9.99 -15.97
C TYR A 28 20.44 11.39 -15.59
N LYS A 29 19.43 11.88 -16.31
CA LYS A 29 18.69 13.09 -15.95
C LYS A 29 17.39 12.68 -15.28
N LEU A 30 17.01 13.37 -14.20
CA LEU A 30 15.71 13.16 -13.56
C LEU A 30 14.70 14.14 -14.14
N ALA A 31 13.50 13.66 -14.47
CA ALA A 31 12.40 14.51 -14.86
C ALA A 31 11.08 14.01 -14.26
N THR A 32 10.09 14.90 -14.17
CA THR A 32 8.72 14.58 -13.76
C THR A 32 7.76 15.62 -14.33
N THR A 33 6.46 15.41 -14.12
CA THR A 33 5.41 16.31 -14.64
C THR A 33 4.81 17.17 -13.54
N THR A 34 4.24 18.31 -13.91
CA THR A 34 3.46 19.15 -12.98
C THR A 34 2.28 18.40 -12.35
N HIS A 35 1.68 17.44 -13.05
CA HIS A 35 0.61 16.59 -12.53
C HIS A 35 1.09 15.65 -11.42
N VAL A 36 2.29 15.05 -11.55
CA VAL A 36 2.90 14.27 -10.45
C VAL A 36 3.09 15.15 -9.22
N ILE A 37 3.55 16.39 -9.39
CA ILE A 37 3.69 17.34 -8.26
C ILE A 37 2.32 17.68 -7.66
N GLN A 38 1.29 17.83 -8.50
CA GLN A 38 -0.06 18.10 -8.05
C GLN A 38 -0.65 16.93 -7.25
N ASP A 39 -0.40 15.69 -7.65
CA ASP A 39 -0.81 14.50 -6.89
C ASP A 39 -0.18 14.45 -5.49
N ILE A 40 1.11 14.83 -5.40
CA ILE A 40 1.79 14.98 -4.10
C ILE A 40 1.12 16.09 -3.27
N LYS A 41 0.68 17.19 -3.91
CA LYS A 41 0.00 18.32 -3.25
C LYS A 41 -1.43 18.02 -2.80
N THR A 42 -2.17 17.16 -3.50
CA THR A 42 -3.60 16.89 -3.20
C THR A 42 -3.83 15.64 -2.35
N ASP A 43 -2.77 14.87 -2.02
CA ASP A 43 -2.86 13.58 -1.32
C ASP A 43 -3.68 12.53 -2.07
N TYR A 44 -3.94 12.73 -3.37
CA TYR A 44 -4.85 11.88 -4.14
C TYR A 44 -4.42 10.40 -4.12
N ASN A 45 -3.13 10.11 -3.88
CA ASN A 45 -2.65 8.72 -3.78
C ASN A 45 -1.65 8.42 -2.67
N VAL A 46 -1.20 9.40 -1.88
CA VAL A 46 0.00 9.26 -1.03
C VAL A 46 -0.30 9.56 0.43
N LYS A 47 -0.02 8.60 1.32
CA LYS A 47 -0.15 8.78 2.78
C LYS A 47 1.11 9.42 3.39
N LEU A 48 1.44 10.66 3.01
CA LEU A 48 2.48 11.45 3.68
C LEU A 48 1.85 12.32 4.78
N SER A 49 2.54 12.46 5.92
CA SER A 49 2.17 13.50 6.87
C SER A 49 2.38 14.90 6.26
N LYS A 50 1.59 15.90 6.68
CA LYS A 50 1.73 17.30 6.22
C LYS A 50 3.18 17.79 6.27
N ARG A 51 3.92 17.45 7.34
CA ARG A 51 5.33 17.80 7.50
C ARG A 51 6.25 17.11 6.48
N GLN A 52 6.07 15.80 6.24
CA GLN A 52 6.86 15.08 5.24
C GLN A 52 6.61 15.60 3.83
N LYS A 53 5.34 15.88 3.52
CA LYS A 53 4.91 16.44 2.24
C LYS A 53 5.49 17.83 1.99
N SER A 54 5.41 18.73 2.96
CA SER A 54 6.03 20.06 2.87
C SER A 54 7.54 19.95 2.63
N LYS A 55 8.25 19.10 3.37
CA LYS A 55 9.68 18.84 3.15
C LYS A 55 9.99 18.27 1.76
N LEU A 56 9.16 17.35 1.26
CA LEU A 56 9.34 16.79 -0.07
C LEU A 56 9.14 17.84 -1.17
N LEU A 57 8.09 18.65 -1.08
CA LEU A 57 7.80 19.70 -2.05
C LEU A 57 8.87 20.79 -2.04
N GLU A 58 9.33 21.21 -0.86
CA GLU A 58 10.47 22.12 -0.71
C GLU A 58 11.72 21.56 -1.38
N LYS A 59 12.02 20.27 -1.14
CA LYS A 59 13.15 19.60 -1.76
C LYS A 59 13.03 19.51 -3.28
N ILE A 60 11.85 19.21 -3.80
CA ILE A 60 11.57 19.18 -5.25
C ILE A 60 11.82 20.56 -5.86
N ASP A 61 11.35 21.63 -5.21
CA ASP A 61 11.56 23.01 -5.68
C ASP A 61 13.05 23.38 -5.73
N ILE A 62 13.78 23.11 -4.63
CA ILE A 62 15.24 23.34 -4.57
C ILE A 62 15.96 22.56 -5.67
N LYS A 63 15.65 21.27 -5.83
CA LYS A 63 16.32 20.40 -6.81
C LYS A 63 15.94 20.71 -8.25
N SER A 64 14.75 21.29 -8.46
CA SER A 64 14.37 21.84 -9.75
C SER A 64 15.16 23.10 -10.09
N LYS A 65 15.36 24.01 -9.12
CA LYS A 65 16.16 25.23 -9.30
C LYS A 65 17.65 24.91 -9.53
N GLU A 66 18.16 23.85 -8.89
CA GLU A 66 19.52 23.34 -9.13
C GLU A 66 19.68 22.63 -10.49
N GLY A 67 18.59 22.43 -11.26
CA GLY A 67 18.62 21.72 -12.54
C GLY A 67 18.80 20.21 -12.43
N ILE A 68 18.72 19.65 -11.22
CA ILE A 68 18.84 18.20 -10.97
C ILE A 68 17.56 17.47 -11.40
N LEU A 69 16.39 18.07 -11.13
CA LEU A 69 15.08 17.57 -11.51
C LEU A 69 14.43 18.51 -12.53
N GLN A 70 14.09 18.01 -13.72
CA GLN A 70 13.33 18.79 -14.69
C GLN A 70 11.83 18.58 -14.48
N ILE A 71 11.11 19.64 -14.16
CA ILE A 71 9.65 19.61 -14.08
C ILE A 71 9.08 20.12 -15.40
N LYS A 72 8.33 19.28 -16.10
CA LYS A 72 7.73 19.62 -17.40
C LYS A 72 6.22 19.82 -17.23
N SER A 73 5.73 20.96 -17.71
CA SER A 73 4.30 21.15 -17.95
C SER A 73 3.96 20.58 -19.31
N ILE A 74 2.88 19.83 -19.39
CA ILE A 74 2.49 19.10 -20.60
C ILE A 74 1.03 19.36 -20.87
N ASN A 75 0.75 19.77 -22.10
CA ASN A 75 -0.59 19.74 -22.65
C ASN A 75 -0.79 18.33 -23.20
N LEU A 76 -1.87 17.66 -22.78
CA LEU A 76 -2.19 16.26 -23.12
C LEU A 76 -2.52 16.02 -24.61
N GLU A 77 -2.13 16.94 -25.49
CA GLU A 77 -2.47 16.96 -26.91
C GLU A 77 -1.63 15.95 -27.70
N ASN A 78 -0.43 15.55 -27.25
CA ASN A 78 0.46 14.69 -28.06
C ASN A 78 -0.07 13.27 -28.18
N ILE A 79 -0.53 12.64 -27.08
CA ILE A 79 -1.11 11.29 -27.14
C ILE A 79 -2.43 11.30 -27.93
N ILE A 80 -3.28 12.31 -27.70
CA ILE A 80 -4.58 12.43 -28.38
C ILE A 80 -4.36 12.55 -29.90
N SER A 81 -3.39 13.38 -30.31
CA SER A 81 -3.04 13.57 -31.72
C SER A 81 -2.42 12.33 -32.37
N ALA A 82 -1.80 11.45 -31.58
CA ALA A 82 -1.23 10.19 -32.06
C ALA A 82 -2.26 9.07 -32.24
N GLY A 83 -3.54 9.30 -31.92
CA GLY A 83 -4.62 8.33 -32.09
C GLY A 83 -4.53 7.11 -31.16
N HIS A 84 -3.77 7.21 -30.08
CA HIS A 84 -3.64 6.13 -29.11
C HIS A 84 -4.75 6.22 -28.06
N GLU A 85 -5.59 5.19 -27.98
CA GLU A 85 -6.54 5.03 -26.89
C GLU A 85 -5.80 4.62 -25.60
N ILE A 86 -5.80 5.52 -24.62
CA ILE A 86 -5.32 5.19 -23.27
C ILE A 86 -6.42 4.40 -22.56
N LYS A 87 -6.09 3.21 -22.04
CA LYS A 87 -7.05 2.42 -21.27
C LYS A 87 -7.52 3.17 -20.02
N GLN A 88 -8.80 2.98 -19.69
CA GLN A 88 -9.39 3.48 -18.44
C GLN A 88 -8.63 2.93 -17.23
N GLY A 89 -8.47 3.76 -16.18
CA GLY A 89 -7.87 3.36 -14.90
C GLY A 89 -6.51 3.97 -14.59
N LEU A 90 -5.86 4.64 -15.54
CA LEU A 90 -4.67 5.46 -15.27
C LEU A 90 -5.04 6.82 -14.68
N SER A 91 -4.23 7.31 -13.76
CA SER A 91 -4.38 8.67 -13.20
C SER A 91 -3.97 9.74 -14.21
N SER A 92 -4.37 10.99 -13.99
CA SER A 92 -3.92 12.13 -14.81
C SER A 92 -2.40 12.32 -14.77
N SER A 93 -1.76 12.05 -13.63
CA SER A 93 -0.30 12.11 -13.51
C SER A 93 0.40 11.01 -14.31
N GLU A 94 -0.15 9.80 -14.32
CA GLU A 94 0.35 8.68 -15.12
C GLU A 94 0.20 8.95 -16.62
N ILE A 95 -0.95 9.44 -17.05
CA ILE A 95 -1.19 9.88 -18.43
C ILE A 95 -0.18 10.95 -18.85
N SER A 96 0.07 11.94 -17.99
CA SER A 96 1.05 12.98 -18.29
C SER A 96 2.49 12.45 -18.40
N LEU A 97 2.85 11.39 -17.67
CA LEU A 97 4.16 10.75 -17.78
C LEU A 97 4.30 10.00 -19.10
N ILE A 98 3.24 9.34 -19.56
CA ILE A 98 3.22 8.70 -20.88
C ILE A 98 3.41 9.77 -21.97
N ASP A 99 2.72 10.90 -21.85
CA ASP A 99 2.79 11.98 -22.86
C ASP A 99 4.21 12.58 -22.89
N LEU A 100 4.80 12.80 -21.71
CA LEU A 100 6.18 13.24 -21.60
C LEU A 100 7.14 12.25 -22.27
N ALA A 101 7.01 10.97 -21.94
CA ALA A 101 7.88 9.93 -22.47
C ALA A 101 7.79 9.85 -23.99
N TYR A 102 6.57 9.97 -24.52
CA TYR A 102 6.32 9.98 -25.95
C TYR A 102 6.93 11.21 -26.63
N SER A 103 6.78 12.40 -26.04
CA SER A 103 7.39 13.64 -26.55
C SER A 103 8.92 13.57 -26.58
N LEU A 104 9.51 12.80 -25.66
CA LEU A 104 10.95 12.61 -25.52
C LEU A 104 11.46 11.33 -26.18
N ARG A 105 10.66 10.61 -26.99
CA ARG A 105 11.01 9.28 -27.55
C ARG A 105 12.29 9.24 -28.40
N LEU A 106 12.76 10.39 -28.89
CA LEU A 106 14.02 10.51 -29.61
C LEU A 106 15.24 10.48 -28.65
N GLU A 107 15.00 10.76 -27.37
CA GLU A 107 15.95 10.59 -26.29
C GLU A 107 15.78 9.19 -25.67
N SER A 108 16.85 8.63 -25.11
CA SER A 108 16.74 7.42 -24.29
C SER A 108 15.92 7.78 -23.04
N VAL A 109 14.69 7.29 -22.93
CA VAL A 109 13.78 7.59 -21.80
C VAL A 109 13.27 6.32 -21.17
N CYS A 110 13.22 6.33 -19.84
CA CYS A 110 12.53 5.30 -19.07
C CYS A 110 11.64 5.90 -17.99
N ILE A 111 10.54 5.21 -17.66
CA ILE A 111 9.65 5.61 -16.57
C ILE A 111 9.96 4.78 -15.34
N ALA A 112 10.27 5.45 -14.23
CA ALA A 112 10.40 4.84 -12.93
C ALA A 112 9.01 4.69 -12.29
N THR A 113 8.51 3.45 -12.23
CA THR A 113 7.20 3.14 -11.64
C THR A 113 7.13 1.72 -11.09
N ILE A 114 6.16 1.49 -10.20
CA ILE A 114 5.74 0.16 -9.76
C ILE A 114 4.33 -0.21 -10.27
N ASN A 115 3.68 0.68 -11.02
CA ASN A 115 2.36 0.42 -11.55
C ASN A 115 2.50 -0.44 -12.81
N ASP A 116 2.06 -1.70 -12.73
CA ASP A 116 2.08 -2.64 -13.84
C ASP A 116 1.18 -2.19 -14.99
N GLN A 117 0.04 -1.55 -14.71
CA GLN A 117 -0.84 -1.01 -15.76
C GLN A 117 -0.11 0.10 -16.53
N LEU A 118 0.54 1.03 -15.82
CA LEU A 118 1.38 2.04 -16.46
C LEU A 118 2.50 1.37 -17.27
N SER A 119 3.15 0.35 -16.72
CA SER A 119 4.22 -0.37 -17.44
C SER A 119 3.73 -1.07 -18.71
N LEU A 120 2.55 -1.69 -18.68
CA LEU A 120 1.93 -2.33 -19.83
C LEU A 120 1.57 -1.31 -20.92
N GLU A 121 0.96 -0.18 -20.56
CA GLU A 121 0.59 0.87 -21.51
C GLU A 121 1.84 1.49 -22.14
N VAL A 122 2.86 1.80 -21.34
CA VAL A 122 4.12 2.43 -21.78
C VAL A 122 4.92 1.51 -22.70
N HIS A 123 4.84 0.20 -22.52
CA HIS A 123 5.49 -0.77 -23.42
C HIS A 123 4.94 -0.69 -24.85
N GLY A 124 3.66 -0.33 -25.02
CA GLY A 124 3.06 -0.06 -26.34
C GLY A 124 3.76 1.07 -27.10
N PHE A 125 4.35 2.02 -26.37
CA PHE A 125 5.10 3.16 -26.91
C PHE A 125 6.60 2.90 -27.05
N LYS A 126 7.07 1.66 -26.83
CA LYS A 126 8.50 1.27 -26.82
C LYS A 126 9.33 2.03 -25.79
N VAL A 127 8.70 2.55 -24.73
CA VAL A 127 9.39 3.20 -23.61
C VAL A 127 9.65 2.14 -22.54
N ARG A 128 10.88 2.13 -22.00
CA ARG A 128 11.26 1.19 -20.94
C ARG A 128 10.67 1.64 -19.61
N THR A 129 10.24 0.70 -18.78
CA THR A 129 9.96 0.98 -17.36
C THR A 129 11.01 0.36 -16.45
N ILE A 130 11.26 1.02 -15.33
CA ILE A 130 12.13 0.52 -14.26
C ILE A 130 11.44 0.68 -12.91
N ASN A 131 11.62 -0.30 -12.02
CA ASN A 131 11.09 -0.21 -10.66
C ASN A 131 12.05 0.51 -9.71
N LEU A 132 11.58 0.80 -8.49
CA LEU A 132 12.38 1.49 -7.47
C LEU A 132 13.72 0.78 -7.17
N ASN A 133 13.74 -0.56 -7.17
CA ASN A 133 14.98 -1.31 -6.90
C ASN A 133 15.99 -1.13 -8.02
N GLN A 134 15.53 -1.10 -9.28
CA GLN A 134 16.38 -0.84 -10.44
C GLN A 134 16.93 0.59 -10.38
N VAL A 135 16.08 1.58 -10.10
CA VAL A 135 16.50 2.97 -9.88
C VAL A 135 17.59 3.05 -8.81
N ILE A 136 17.35 2.47 -7.63
CA ILE A 136 18.32 2.43 -6.54
C ILE A 136 19.64 1.78 -7.01
N SER A 137 19.57 0.65 -7.71
CA SER A 137 20.78 -0.06 -8.17
C SER A 137 21.58 0.73 -9.22
N ILE A 138 20.89 1.48 -10.09
CA ILE A 138 21.49 2.34 -11.10
C ILE A 138 22.32 3.42 -10.42
N TYR A 139 21.76 4.10 -9.42
CA TYR A 139 22.44 5.17 -8.71
C TYR A 139 23.50 4.66 -7.73
N ALA A 140 23.26 3.53 -7.06
CA ALA A 140 24.22 2.93 -6.13
C ALA A 140 25.54 2.57 -6.85
N ARG A 141 25.45 2.02 -8.07
CA ARG A 141 26.63 1.77 -8.92
C ARG A 141 27.40 3.02 -9.32
N GLN A 142 26.78 4.20 -9.28
CA GLN A 142 27.36 5.43 -9.81
C GLN A 142 27.87 6.40 -8.76
N SER A 143 27.25 6.49 -7.58
CA SER A 143 27.63 7.53 -6.60
C SER A 143 28.93 7.21 -5.88
N GLY A 144 29.50 6.00 -6.03
CA GLY A 144 30.60 5.51 -5.18
C GLY A 144 30.19 5.29 -3.71
N ASP A 145 29.05 5.85 -3.30
CA ASP A 145 28.42 5.76 -1.99
C ASP A 145 27.30 4.70 -2.03
N ASN A 146 27.70 3.48 -2.38
CA ASN A 146 26.82 2.31 -2.36
C ASN A 146 26.22 2.09 -0.96
N ASP A 147 27.01 2.38 0.09
CA ASP A 147 26.65 2.07 1.47
C ASP A 147 25.49 2.92 1.99
N GLU A 148 25.45 4.24 1.72
CA GLU A 148 24.36 5.08 2.23
C GLU A 148 23.03 4.75 1.54
N ILE A 149 23.06 4.50 0.24
CA ILE A 149 21.88 4.14 -0.56
C ILE A 149 21.35 2.76 -0.13
N LEU A 150 22.24 1.79 0.09
CA LEU A 150 21.86 0.46 0.58
C LEU A 150 21.31 0.51 2.01
N LYS A 151 21.94 1.30 2.90
CA LYS A 151 21.43 1.54 4.26
C LYS A 151 20.04 2.15 4.24
N TYR A 152 19.76 3.07 3.32
CA TYR A 152 18.42 3.67 3.20
C TYR A 152 17.38 2.65 2.76
N LYS A 153 17.70 1.80 1.78
CA LYS A 153 16.82 0.72 1.34
C LYS A 153 16.50 -0.25 2.49
N ILE A 154 17.53 -0.70 3.21
CA ILE A 154 17.38 -1.60 4.36
C ILE A 154 16.54 -0.93 5.45
N TYR A 155 16.76 0.35 5.72
CA TYR A 155 15.99 1.11 6.70
C TYR A 155 14.50 1.18 6.35
N TYR A 156 14.17 1.47 5.09
CA TYR A 156 12.78 1.55 4.64
C TYR A 156 12.08 0.20 4.69
N ASP A 157 12.70 -0.84 4.13
CA ASP A 157 12.17 -2.22 4.16
C ASP A 157 11.94 -2.67 5.62
N LYS A 158 12.88 -2.38 6.53
CA LYS A 158 12.75 -2.72 7.95
C LYS A 158 11.62 -1.96 8.62
N LYS A 159 11.46 -0.66 8.33
CA LYS A 159 10.41 0.17 8.92
C LYS A 159 9.00 -0.28 8.51
N GLU A 160 8.82 -0.64 7.26
CA GLU A 160 7.55 -1.18 6.74
C GLU A 160 7.21 -2.50 7.45
N LEU A 161 8.15 -3.44 7.50
CA LEU A 161 7.98 -4.74 8.18
C LEU A 161 7.67 -4.57 9.67
N LEU A 162 8.36 -3.65 10.36
CA LEU A 162 8.07 -3.34 11.77
C LEU A 162 6.66 -2.78 11.95
N SER A 163 6.18 -1.93 11.03
CA SER A 163 4.82 -1.39 11.09
C SER A 163 3.77 -2.50 10.93
N ILE A 164 3.96 -3.40 9.96
CA ILE A 164 3.07 -4.55 9.74
C ILE A 164 3.09 -5.46 10.97
N ARG A 165 4.28 -5.83 11.46
CA ARG A 165 4.45 -6.66 12.65
C ARG A 165 3.76 -6.08 13.87
N ASN A 166 3.92 -4.78 14.12
CA ASN A 166 3.29 -4.13 15.27
C ASN A 166 1.76 -4.13 15.17
N LYS A 167 1.19 -4.00 13.96
CA LYS A 167 -0.27 -4.10 13.75
C LYS A 167 -0.78 -5.53 13.96
N ILE A 168 -0.05 -6.55 13.50
CA ILE A 168 -0.40 -7.96 13.75
C ILE A 168 -0.34 -8.26 15.26
N ALA A 169 0.72 -7.82 15.94
CA ALA A 169 0.86 -8.00 17.38
C ALA A 169 -0.27 -7.32 18.15
N LEU A 170 -0.61 -6.07 17.77
CA LEU A 170 -1.74 -5.34 18.34
C LEU A 170 -3.05 -6.10 18.16
N GLY A 171 -3.34 -6.58 16.94
CA GLY A 171 -4.53 -7.37 16.66
C GLY A 171 -4.60 -8.66 17.49
N THR A 172 -3.47 -9.35 17.64
CA THR A 172 -3.37 -10.58 18.44
C THR A 172 -3.66 -10.34 19.92
N VAL A 173 -3.11 -9.25 20.49
CA VAL A 173 -3.37 -8.86 21.88
C VAL A 173 -4.84 -8.52 22.08
N PHE A 174 -5.44 -7.72 21.20
CA PHE A 174 -6.87 -7.39 21.28
C PHE A 174 -7.77 -8.61 21.10
N ALA A 175 -7.46 -9.51 20.17
CA ALA A 175 -8.20 -10.76 19.99
C ALA A 175 -8.16 -11.62 21.27
N SER A 176 -7.00 -11.72 21.90
CA SER A 176 -6.83 -12.45 23.15
C SER A 176 -7.67 -11.86 24.28
N ILE A 177 -7.74 -10.52 24.37
CA ILE A 177 -8.61 -9.82 25.33
C ILE A 177 -10.09 -10.12 25.06
N LEU A 178 -10.53 -10.10 23.80
CA LEU A 178 -11.92 -10.39 23.43
C LEU A 178 -12.29 -11.84 23.72
N ILE A 179 -11.41 -12.79 23.40
CA ILE A 179 -11.60 -14.22 23.70
C ILE A 179 -11.66 -14.44 25.21
N ALA A 180 -10.79 -13.78 25.98
CA ALA A 180 -10.84 -13.83 27.44
C ALA A 180 -12.13 -13.21 27.99
N ALA A 181 -12.56 -12.06 27.48
CA ALA A 181 -13.82 -11.42 27.88
C ALA A 181 -15.02 -12.35 27.59
N PHE A 182 -15.02 -13.05 26.46
CA PHE A 182 -16.06 -14.03 26.12
C PHE A 182 -16.09 -15.22 27.08
N ARG A 183 -14.92 -15.67 27.57
CA ARG A 183 -14.83 -16.71 28.61
C ARG A 183 -15.48 -16.26 29.92
N TYR A 184 -15.34 -14.98 30.29
CA TYR A 184 -15.92 -14.41 31.50
C TYR A 184 -17.28 -13.71 31.28
N ARG A 185 -17.95 -13.95 30.16
CA ARG A 185 -19.18 -13.24 29.77
C ARG A 185 -20.29 -13.31 30.82
N GLN A 186 -20.45 -14.42 31.54
CA GLN A 186 -21.48 -14.56 32.57
C GLN A 186 -21.27 -13.57 33.72
N ALA A 187 -20.04 -13.41 34.19
CA ALA A 187 -19.69 -12.45 35.24
C ALA A 187 -19.85 -10.99 34.78
N LEU A 188 -19.67 -10.71 33.49
CA LEU A 188 -19.88 -9.39 32.91
C LEU A 188 -21.37 -9.07 32.77
N ILE A 189 -22.17 -10.01 32.24
CA ILE A 189 -23.61 -9.82 32.01
C ILE A 189 -24.37 -9.69 33.33
N GLN A 190 -23.99 -10.42 34.39
CA GLN A 190 -24.66 -10.32 35.69
C GLN A 190 -24.56 -8.93 36.35
N LYS A 191 -23.62 -8.07 35.92
CA LYS A 191 -23.46 -6.71 36.46
C LYS A 191 -24.25 -5.66 35.69
N LEU A 192 -24.80 -6.00 34.53
CA LEU A 192 -25.50 -5.08 33.64
C LEU A 192 -26.94 -5.54 33.47
N ASP A 193 -27.88 -4.60 33.49
CA ASP A 193 -29.24 -4.85 33.04
C ASP A 193 -29.28 -4.98 31.50
N ALA A 194 -30.45 -5.33 30.97
CA ALA A 194 -30.64 -5.48 29.53
C ALA A 194 -30.29 -4.18 28.77
N THR A 195 -30.71 -3.02 29.30
CA THR A 195 -30.47 -1.70 28.71
C THR A 195 -28.98 -1.35 28.69
N GLY A 196 -28.27 -1.61 29.79
CA GLY A 196 -26.83 -1.43 29.89
C GLY A 196 -26.07 -2.31 28.91
N THR A 197 -26.48 -3.57 28.75
CA THR A 197 -25.88 -4.51 27.78
C THR A 197 -26.05 -4.03 26.35
N ILE A 198 -27.25 -3.56 25.97
CA ILE A 198 -27.51 -2.99 24.64
C ILE A 198 -26.66 -1.74 24.40
N SER A 199 -26.56 -0.86 25.40
CA SER A 199 -25.78 0.37 25.30
C SER A 199 -24.29 0.07 25.06
N VAL A 200 -23.72 -0.86 25.83
CA VAL A 200 -22.32 -1.31 25.67
C VAL A 200 -22.11 -1.92 24.28
N ALA A 201 -23.05 -2.73 23.78
CA ALA A 201 -22.95 -3.31 22.45
C ALA A 201 -22.93 -2.24 21.34
N ILE A 202 -23.76 -1.19 21.45
CA ILE A 202 -23.77 -0.06 20.50
C ILE A 202 -22.43 0.68 20.54
N PHE A 203 -21.92 1.01 21.73
CA PHE A 203 -20.62 1.68 21.85
C PHE A 203 -19.46 0.83 21.32
N LEU A 204 -19.48 -0.48 21.57
CA LEU A 204 -18.51 -1.41 20.99
C LEU A 204 -18.60 -1.45 19.47
N ALA A 205 -19.81 -1.46 18.89
CA ALA A 205 -19.98 -1.45 17.44
C ALA A 205 -19.34 -0.19 16.80
N PHE A 206 -19.61 0.99 17.36
CA PHE A 206 -18.96 2.23 16.90
C PHE A 206 -17.44 2.22 17.11
N GLY A 207 -16.98 1.73 18.25
CA GLY A 207 -15.55 1.62 18.56
C GLY A 207 -14.82 0.68 17.59
N LEU A 208 -15.40 -0.49 17.30
CA LEU A 208 -14.87 -1.45 16.34
C LEU A 208 -14.89 -0.90 14.92
N PHE A 209 -15.96 -0.20 14.52
CA PHE A 209 -16.02 0.45 13.21
C PHE A 209 -14.92 1.50 13.03
N TYR A 210 -14.73 2.37 14.02
CA TYR A 210 -13.67 3.36 14.00
C TYR A 210 -12.27 2.72 13.98
N PHE A 211 -12.08 1.66 14.77
CA PHE A 211 -10.83 0.91 14.79
C PHE A 211 -10.54 0.23 13.44
N ARG A 212 -11.56 -0.34 12.78
CA ARG A 212 -11.48 -0.93 11.44
C ARG A 212 -10.91 0.08 10.44
N GLU A 213 -11.44 1.30 10.40
CA GLU A 213 -10.99 2.30 9.41
C GLU A 213 -9.55 2.76 9.65
N ARG A 214 -9.09 2.82 10.92
CA ARG A 214 -7.73 3.29 11.24
C ARG A 214 -6.67 2.19 11.21
N GLN A 215 -7.02 0.97 11.62
CA GLN A 215 -6.08 -0.13 11.87
C GLN A 215 -6.52 -1.42 11.19
N ARG A 216 -6.84 -1.36 9.89
CA ARG A 216 -7.34 -2.49 9.08
C ARG A 216 -6.60 -3.82 9.28
N ILE A 217 -5.27 -3.82 9.30
CA ILE A 217 -4.47 -5.05 9.52
C ILE A 217 -4.75 -5.63 10.91
N ALA A 218 -4.72 -4.80 11.95
CA ALA A 218 -4.95 -5.27 13.31
C ALA A 218 -6.39 -5.78 13.47
N TYR A 219 -7.36 -5.06 12.92
CA TYR A 219 -8.77 -5.46 12.91
C TYR A 219 -9.00 -6.78 12.17
N GLY A 220 -8.39 -6.95 10.99
CA GLY A 220 -8.50 -8.19 10.23
C GLY A 220 -7.86 -9.38 10.95
N VAL A 221 -6.77 -9.18 11.69
CA VAL A 221 -6.20 -10.19 12.59
C VAL A 221 -7.16 -10.53 13.74
N ILE A 222 -7.85 -9.54 14.30
CA ILE A 222 -8.87 -9.78 15.34
C ILE A 222 -9.99 -10.66 14.79
N GLU A 223 -10.57 -10.29 13.64
CA GLU A 223 -11.63 -11.08 13.00
C GLU A 223 -11.16 -12.50 12.71
N PHE A 224 -9.98 -12.65 12.08
CA PHE A 224 -9.43 -13.97 11.77
C PHE A 224 -9.28 -14.85 13.01
N LEU A 225 -8.68 -14.33 14.09
CA LEU A 225 -8.49 -15.08 15.33
C LEU A 225 -9.80 -15.35 16.07
N VAL A 226 -10.75 -14.41 16.07
CA VAL A 226 -12.07 -14.61 16.67
C VAL A 226 -12.86 -15.67 15.91
N GLY A 227 -12.86 -15.64 14.57
CA GLY A 227 -13.49 -16.67 13.73
C GLY A 227 -12.86 -18.04 13.94
N LEU A 228 -11.52 -18.12 13.97
CA LEU A 228 -10.77 -19.34 14.27
C LEU A 228 -11.11 -19.88 15.67
N SER A 229 -11.14 -19.02 16.68
CA SER A 229 -11.50 -19.41 18.06
C SER A 229 -12.96 -19.87 18.15
N SER A 230 -13.87 -19.25 17.40
CA SER A 230 -15.28 -19.63 17.36
C SER A 230 -15.44 -21.03 16.81
N ILE A 231 -14.71 -21.38 15.74
CA ILE A 231 -14.68 -22.74 15.19
C ILE A 231 -14.03 -23.71 16.18
N ALA A 232 -12.88 -23.37 16.75
CA ALA A 232 -12.18 -24.24 17.70
C ALA A 232 -13.05 -24.59 18.92
N LEU A 233 -13.84 -23.64 19.42
CA LEU A 233 -14.78 -23.85 20.53
C LEU A 233 -15.96 -24.77 20.19
N ILE A 234 -16.28 -24.98 18.91
CA ILE A 234 -17.30 -25.96 18.51
C ILE A 234 -16.77 -27.38 18.70
N PHE A 235 -15.47 -27.59 18.45
CA PHE A 235 -14.82 -28.90 18.54
C PHE A 235 -14.33 -29.22 19.96
N TYR A 236 -14.22 -28.23 20.86
CA TYR A 236 -13.78 -28.44 22.23
C TYR A 236 -14.98 -28.59 23.20
N PRO A 237 -15.02 -29.61 24.10
CA PRO A 237 -13.99 -30.62 24.43
C PRO A 237 -14.21 -31.99 23.74
N ALA A 238 -14.98 -32.06 22.65
CA ALA A 238 -15.28 -33.31 21.96
C ALA A 238 -14.02 -33.85 21.26
N VAL A 239 -13.18 -34.56 22.02
CA VAL A 239 -12.00 -35.27 21.50
C VAL A 239 -12.45 -36.39 20.54
N ASP A 240 -13.63 -36.97 20.77
CA ASP A 240 -14.21 -38.00 19.93
C ASP A 240 -15.25 -37.41 18.95
N HIS A 241 -14.99 -37.56 17.64
CA HIS A 241 -15.86 -37.05 16.58
C HIS A 241 -17.28 -37.63 16.61
N GLU A 242 -17.49 -38.77 17.28
CA GLU A 242 -18.81 -39.39 17.44
C GLU A 242 -19.77 -38.56 18.31
N GLN A 243 -19.25 -37.64 19.13
CA GLN A 243 -20.07 -36.74 19.95
C GLN A 243 -20.48 -35.45 19.23
N LEU A 244 -19.93 -35.19 18.03
CA LEU A 244 -20.28 -34.01 17.24
C LEU A 244 -21.66 -34.21 16.59
N LYS A 245 -22.66 -33.53 17.15
CA LYS A 245 -23.96 -33.38 16.49
C LYS A 245 -23.84 -32.33 15.40
N PHE A 246 -23.81 -32.76 14.15
CA PHE A 246 -23.87 -31.90 12.96
C PHE A 246 -25.29 -31.33 12.74
N ASP A 247 -25.80 -30.61 13.74
CA ASP A 247 -27.09 -29.97 13.68
C ASP A 247 -27.03 -28.59 12.99
N PHE A 248 -28.19 -27.94 12.88
CA PHE A 248 -28.29 -26.61 12.31
C PHE A 248 -27.48 -25.56 13.09
N SER A 249 -27.37 -25.72 14.42
CA SER A 249 -26.61 -24.83 15.30
C SER A 249 -25.11 -24.94 15.05
N PHE A 250 -24.59 -26.18 14.91
CA PHE A 250 -23.22 -26.46 14.48
C PHE A 250 -22.93 -25.78 13.15
N SER A 251 -23.78 -26.00 12.15
CA SER A 251 -23.62 -25.48 10.80
C SER A 251 -23.56 -23.96 10.77
N ILE A 252 -24.45 -23.28 11.49
CA ILE A 252 -24.45 -21.81 11.60
C ILE A 252 -23.17 -21.31 12.26
N LYS A 253 -22.74 -21.90 13.37
CA LYS A 253 -21.54 -21.44 14.09
C LYS A 253 -20.28 -21.65 13.27
N PHE A 254 -20.19 -22.80 12.59
CA PHE A 254 -19.06 -23.12 11.72
C PHE A 254 -18.98 -22.16 10.53
N LEU A 255 -20.08 -21.98 9.80
CA LEU A 255 -20.17 -21.05 8.67
C LEU A 255 -19.95 -19.60 9.10
N GLY A 256 -20.50 -19.20 10.26
CA GLY A 256 -20.30 -17.88 10.85
C GLY A 256 -18.84 -17.61 11.18
N GLY A 257 -18.15 -18.57 11.81
CA GLY A 257 -16.72 -18.46 12.10
C GLY A 257 -15.88 -18.37 10.82
N LEU A 258 -16.18 -19.19 9.81
CA LEU A 258 -15.48 -19.16 8.53
C LEU A 258 -15.69 -17.82 7.80
N TYR A 259 -16.92 -17.30 7.79
CA TYR A 259 -17.24 -16.00 7.20
C TYR A 259 -16.45 -14.87 7.86
N VAL A 260 -16.36 -14.86 9.20
CA VAL A 260 -15.56 -13.88 9.94
C VAL A 260 -14.08 -14.01 9.61
N MET A 261 -13.55 -15.22 9.43
CA MET A 261 -12.15 -15.42 9.00
C MET A 261 -11.88 -14.81 7.61
N ILE A 262 -12.80 -15.02 6.66
CA ILE A 262 -12.68 -14.47 5.29
C ILE A 262 -12.70 -12.93 5.32
N GLN A 263 -13.61 -12.33 6.09
CA GLN A 263 -13.65 -10.88 6.30
C GLN A 263 -12.34 -10.36 6.92
N GLY A 264 -11.78 -11.12 7.88
CA GLY A 264 -10.48 -10.81 8.48
C GLY A 264 -9.35 -10.77 7.46
N LEU A 265 -9.30 -11.77 6.55
CA LEU A 265 -8.32 -11.80 5.47
C LEU A 265 -8.48 -10.64 4.49
N ASP A 266 -9.72 -10.29 4.12
CA ASP A 266 -10.01 -9.12 3.27
C ASP A 266 -9.51 -7.81 3.89
N ASN A 267 -9.76 -7.61 5.19
CA ASN A 267 -9.27 -6.44 5.91
C ASN A 267 -7.73 -6.41 6.04
N ILE A 268 -7.08 -7.57 6.18
CA ILE A 268 -5.60 -7.67 6.13
C ILE A 268 -5.09 -7.24 4.75
N VAL A 269 -5.64 -7.78 3.66
CA VAL A 269 -5.25 -7.44 2.29
C VAL A 269 -5.45 -5.95 2.01
N LYS A 270 -6.63 -5.40 2.32
CA LYS A 270 -6.91 -3.96 2.20
C LYS A 270 -6.02 -3.10 3.09
N GLY A 271 -5.61 -3.62 4.24
CA GLY A 271 -4.67 -2.96 5.15
C GLY A 271 -3.23 -2.95 4.64
N LEU A 272 -2.86 -3.94 3.82
CA LEU A 272 -1.58 -4.04 3.13
C LEU A 272 -1.54 -3.27 1.81
N ALA A 273 -2.69 -2.78 1.29
CA ALA A 273 -2.71 -1.96 0.08
C ALA A 273 -1.72 -0.78 0.18
N LYS A 274 -0.94 -0.54 -0.88
CA LYS A 274 0.13 0.46 -0.96
C LYS A 274 1.38 0.17 -0.12
N THR A 275 1.51 -1.03 0.42
CA THR A 275 2.77 -1.55 0.99
C THR A 275 3.46 -2.42 -0.07
N LYS A 276 4.77 -2.61 0.00
CA LYS A 276 5.51 -3.50 -0.91
C LYS A 276 4.90 -4.90 -0.93
N THR A 277 4.50 -5.39 0.23
CA THR A 277 3.83 -6.69 0.37
C THR A 277 2.46 -6.70 -0.31
N GLY A 278 1.67 -5.64 -0.15
CA GLY A 278 0.37 -5.50 -0.80
C GLY A 278 0.44 -5.41 -2.31
N GLU A 279 1.41 -4.66 -2.85
CA GLU A 279 1.63 -4.59 -4.31
C GLU A 279 2.03 -5.97 -4.86
N ILE A 280 2.89 -6.73 -4.15
CA ILE A 280 3.20 -8.12 -4.54
C ILE A 280 1.95 -8.99 -4.55
N LEU A 281 1.09 -8.90 -3.53
CA LEU A 281 -0.17 -9.66 -3.47
C LEU A 281 -1.09 -9.33 -4.64
N LYS A 282 -1.25 -8.04 -4.93
CA LYS A 282 -2.08 -7.53 -6.03
C LYS A 282 -1.56 -8.00 -7.38
N TYR A 283 -0.28 -7.83 -7.67
CA TYR A 283 0.24 -8.08 -9.02
C TYR A 283 0.63 -9.53 -9.27
N LYS A 284 1.27 -10.21 -8.30
CA LYS A 284 1.73 -11.59 -8.48
C LYS A 284 0.60 -12.60 -8.32
N TYR A 285 -0.31 -12.36 -7.39
CA TYR A 285 -1.36 -13.33 -7.03
C TYR A 285 -2.77 -12.86 -7.38
N ARG A 286 -2.95 -11.64 -7.86
CA ARG A 286 -4.27 -11.05 -8.18
C ARG A 286 -5.22 -11.02 -6.98
N ILE A 287 -4.68 -10.79 -5.78
CA ILE A 287 -5.42 -10.70 -4.52
C ILE A 287 -5.60 -9.23 -4.12
N GLY A 288 -6.83 -8.82 -3.80
CA GLY A 288 -7.11 -7.46 -3.29
C GLY A 288 -7.51 -6.43 -4.34
N LEU A 289 -8.24 -6.84 -5.37
CA LEU A 289 -8.94 -5.95 -6.31
C LEU A 289 -10.01 -5.12 -5.59
#